data_AF-A0A5B7TGG4-F1
#
_entry.id   AF-A0A5B7TGG4-F1
#
_cell.length_a   1.000
_cell.length_b   1.000
_cell.length_c   1.000
_cell.angle_alpha   90.00
_cell.angle_beta   90.00
_cell.angle_gamma   90.00
#
_symmetry.space_group_name_H-M   'P 1'
#
loop_
_entity.id
_entity.type
_entity.pdbx_description
1 polymer ?
#
loop_
_entity_poly.entity_id
_entity_poly.type
_entity_poly.pdbx_seq_one_letter_code
_entity_poly.pdbx_strand_id
1 'polypeptide(L)' 'MKDLKVEKIIKDGTKNIIGYELNTGSIIDNEQAVFMIKKGELGNVKIICDEKGKEKIQGIGFNIENLPEVK' A
#
# COMPACT_ATOMS: atom_id res chain seq x y z
N MET A 1 8.20 -8.71 16.06
CA MET A 1 6.92 -8.35 15.41
C MET A 1 6.98 -8.88 13.98
N LYS A 2 5.90 -9.43 13.44
CA LYS A 2 5.86 -9.73 12.00
C LYS A 2 5.71 -8.39 11.29
N ASP A 3 6.76 -7.92 10.63
CA ASP A 3 6.66 -6.71 9.81
C ASP A 3 5.70 -7.00 8.67
N LEU A 4 4.51 -6.37 8.68
CA LEU A 4 3.59 -6.47 7.57
C LEU A 4 4.20 -5.72 6.40
N LYS A 5 4.06 -6.30 5.21
CA LYS A 5 4.61 -5.76 3.98
C LYS A 5 3.58 -5.86 2.88
N VAL A 6 3.48 -4.81 2.07
CA VAL A 6 2.73 -4.87 0.81
C VAL A 6 3.49 -5.78 -0.15
N GLU A 7 2.83 -6.83 -0.64
CA GLU A 7 3.37 -7.75 -1.66
C GLU A 7 2.70 -7.56 -3.01
N LYS A 8 1.39 -7.28 -3.02
CA LYS A 8 0.62 -7.07 -4.25
C LYS A 8 -0.23 -5.81 -4.16
N ILE A 9 -0.63 -5.30 -5.32
CA ILE A 9 -1.54 -4.15 -5.45
C ILE A 9 -2.86 -4.60 -6.08
N ILE A 10 -3.91 -3.86 -5.79
CA ILE A 10 -5.23 -4.03 -6.39
C ILE A 10 -5.51 -2.76 -7.16
N LYS A 11 -5.79 -2.88 -8.46
CA LYS A 11 -6.15 -1.75 -9.29
C LYS A 11 -7.62 -1.81 -9.68
N ASP A 12 -8.21 -0.63 -9.90
CA ASP A 12 -9.50 -0.52 -10.56
C ASP A 12 -9.36 -0.71 -12.09
N GLY A 13 -10.51 -0.75 -12.80
CA GLY A 13 -10.54 -0.88 -14.27
C GLY A 13 -9.86 0.29 -15.02
N THR A 14 -9.46 1.35 -14.32
CA THR A 14 -8.72 2.50 -14.86
C THR A 14 -7.24 2.52 -14.44
N LYS A 15 -6.74 1.41 -13.88
CA LYS A 15 -5.35 1.22 -13.40
C LYS A 15 -4.98 2.03 -12.17
N ASN A 16 -5.92 2.63 -11.45
CA ASN A 16 -5.62 3.29 -10.18
C ASN A 16 -5.50 2.25 -9.08
N ILE A 17 -4.49 2.39 -8.22
CA ILE A 17 -4.36 1.53 -7.03
C ILE A 17 -5.46 1.89 -6.03
N ILE A 18 -6.29 0.90 -5.70
CA ILE A 18 -7.41 1.02 -4.76
C ILE A 18 -7.19 0.20 -3.48
N GLY A 19 -6.22 -0.72 -3.47
CA GLY A 19 -5.92 -1.55 -2.32
C GLY A 19 -4.60 -2.31 -2.46
N TYR A 20 -4.28 -3.07 -1.42
CA TYR A 20 -2.99 -3.73 -1.23
C TYR A 20 -3.21 -5.11 -0.62
N GLU A 21 -2.47 -6.11 -1.10
CA GLU A 21 -2.36 -7.41 -0.46
C GLU A 21 -1.08 -7.44 0.38
N LEU A 22 -1.23 -7.78 1.65
CA LEU A 22 -0.10 -7.95 2.57
C LEU A 22 0.51 -9.35 2.42
N ASN A 23 1.75 -9.52 2.90
CA ASN A 23 2.42 -10.81 3.02
C ASN A 23 1.67 -11.87 3.87
N THR A 24 0.61 -11.47 4.57
CA THR A 24 -0.30 -12.37 5.28
C THR A 24 -1.43 -12.93 4.38
N GLY A 25 -1.55 -12.45 3.14
CA GLY A 25 -2.71 -12.66 2.27
C GLY A 25 -3.91 -11.77 2.62
N SER A 26 -3.76 -10.84 3.57
CA SER A 26 -4.81 -9.89 3.95
C SER A 26 -4.92 -8.78 2.91
N ILE A 27 -6.13 -8.48 2.48
CA ILE A 27 -6.43 -7.35 1.60
C ILE A 27 -6.82 -6.14 2.44
N ILE A 28 -6.18 -5.01 2.19
CA ILE A 28 -6.46 -3.73 2.85
C ILE A 28 -6.64 -2.62 1.81
N ASP A 29 -7.45 -1.62 2.15
CA ASP A 29 -7.58 -0.40 1.35
C ASP A 29 -6.49 0.63 1.70
N ASN A 30 -6.51 1.78 1.01
CA ASN A 30 -5.54 2.85 1.23
C ASN A 30 -5.68 3.53 2.61
N GLU A 31 -6.89 3.65 3.16
CA GLU A 31 -7.09 4.26 4.48
C GLU A 31 -6.55 3.36 5.60
N GLN A 32 -6.82 2.06 5.51
CA GLN A 32 -6.28 1.05 6.40
C GLN A 32 -4.76 1.00 6.32
N ALA A 33 -4.20 1.00 5.12
CA ALA A 33 -2.75 0.97 4.95
C ALA A 33 -2.07 2.23 5.52
N VAL A 34 -2.66 3.42 5.36
CA VAL A 34 -2.20 4.66 6.01
C VAL A 34 -2.24 4.52 7.54
N PHE A 35 -3.34 3.99 8.09
CA PHE A 35 -3.48 3.79 9.53
C PHE A 35 -2.44 2.82 10.10
N MET A 36 -2.15 1.73 9.38
CA MET A 36 -1.16 0.74 9.78
C MET A 36 0.28 1.28 9.70
N ILE A 37 0.58 2.13 8.72
CA ILE A 37 1.88 2.84 8.66
C ILE A 37 2.02 3.78 9.87
N LYS A 38 0.97 4.57 10.19
CA LYS A 38 0.97 5.47 11.36
C LYS A 38 1.17 4.73 12.69
N LYS A 39 0.72 3.48 12.77
CA LYS A 39 0.91 2.60 13.94
C LYS A 39 2.27 1.88 13.96
N GLY A 40 3.05 1.96 12.88
CA GLY A 40 4.30 1.21 12.73
C GLY A 40 4.11 -0.29 12.47
N GLU A 41 2.93 -0.70 12.01
CA GLU A 41 2.60 -2.10 11.71
C GLU A 41 2.98 -2.50 10.28
N LEU A 42 2.99 -1.54 9.35
CA LEU A 42 3.30 -1.72 7.92
C LEU A 42 4.62 -1.03 7.55
N GLY A 43 5.64 -1.82 7.18
CA GLY A 43 7.03 -1.36 7.23
C GLY A 43 7.74 -1.09 5.91
N ASN A 44 7.31 -1.68 4.79
CA ASN A 44 8.00 -1.50 3.50
C ASN A 44 7.47 -0.31 2.68
N VAL A 45 6.53 0.45 3.23
CA VAL A 45 5.89 1.57 2.56
C VAL A 45 5.80 2.77 3.49
N LYS A 46 5.68 3.96 2.92
CA LYS A 46 5.53 5.22 3.63
C LYS A 46 4.35 6.02 3.09
N ILE A 47 3.82 6.91 3.91
CA ILE A 47 2.78 7.86 3.51
C ILE A 47 3.43 9.03 2.77
N ILE A 48 2.85 9.41 1.64
CA ILE A 48 3.16 10.62 0.88
C ILE A 48 1.84 11.39 0.64
N CYS A 49 1.92 12.69 0.42
CA CYS A 49 0.77 13.48 -0.02
C CYS A 49 0.84 13.71 -1.53
N ASP A 50 -0.29 13.62 -2.22
CA ASP A 50 -0.38 14.07 -3.60
C ASP A 50 -0.49 15.60 -3.70
N GLU A 51 -0.54 16.11 -4.94
CA GLU A 51 -0.64 17.56 -5.23
C GLU A 51 -1.90 18.22 -4.65
N LYS A 52 -2.92 17.42 -4.27
CA LYS A 52 -4.17 17.87 -3.66
C LYS A 52 -4.16 17.70 -2.14
N GLY A 53 -3.06 17.24 -1.54
CA GLY A 53 -2.93 16.97 -0.11
C GLY A 53 -3.55 15.65 0.35
N LYS A 54 -3.93 14.75 -0.57
CA LYS A 54 -4.50 13.45 -0.21
C LYS A 54 -3.37 12.46 0.12
N GLU A 55 -3.53 11.74 1.24
CA GLU A 55 -2.58 10.70 1.66
C GLU A 55 -2.60 9.51 0.68
N LYS A 56 -1.42 9.18 0.17
CA LYS A 56 -1.12 8.03 -0.69
C LYS A 56 0.04 7.25 -0.10
N ILE A 57 0.26 6.05 -0.63
CA ILE A 57 1.29 5.14 -0.15
C ILE A 57 2.35 4.96 -1.23
N GLN A 58 3.62 4.96 -0.82
CA GLN A 58 4.77 4.77 -1.68
C GLN A 58 5.70 3.70 -1.09
N GLY A 59 6.28 2.86 -1.95
CA GLY A 59 7.32 1.91 -1.57
C GLY A 59 8.59 2.58 -1.05
N ILE A 60 9.20 2.02 0.00
CA ILE A 60 10.51 2.46 0.49
C ILE A 60 11.57 1.69 -0.27
N GLY A 61 12.26 2.35 -1.19
CA GLY A 61 13.32 1.73 -2.01
C GLY A 61 12.80 0.90 -3.19
N PHE A 62 11.51 0.98 -3.53
CA PHE A 62 10.92 0.38 -4.72
C PHE A 62 9.72 1.18 -5.24
N ASN A 63 9.36 0.98 -6.51
CA ASN A 63 8.12 1.54 -7.06
C ASN A 63 6.94 0.61 -6.75
N ILE A 64 5.99 1.08 -5.95
CA ILE A 64 4.80 0.31 -5.55
C ILE A 64 3.91 -0.05 -6.73
N GLU A 65 3.90 0.76 -7.80
CA GLU A 65 3.09 0.51 -9.00
C GLU A 65 3.58 -0.68 -9.83
N ASN A 66 4.84 -1.09 -9.62
CA ASN A 66 5.48 -2.24 -10.26
C ASN A 66 5.23 -3.56 -9.51
N LEU A 67 4.56 -3.52 -8.34
CA LEU A 67 4.19 -4.75 -7.64
C LEU A 67 3.20 -5.57 -8.48
N PRO A 68 3.21 -6.90 -8.33
CA PRO A 68 2.23 -7.76 -8.99
C PRO A 68 0.82 -7.36 -8.58
N GLU A 69 -0.12 -7.53 -9.50
CA GLU A 69 -1.54 -7.31 -9.23
C GLU A 69 -2.18 -8.58 -8.65
N VAL A 70 -3.14 -8.42 -7.74
CA VAL A 70 -3.98 -9.52 -7.29
C VAL A 70 -4.81 -10.02 -8.48
N LYS A 71 -4.76 -11.33 -8.75
CA LYS A 71 -5.49 -11.98 -9.85
C LYS A 71 -6.89 -12.40 -9.44
#